data_AF-W9YBE3-F1
#
_entry.id   AF-W9YBE3-F1
#
_cell.length_a   1.000
_cell.length_b   1.000
_cell.length_c   1.000
_cell.angle_alpha   90.00
_cell.angle_beta   90.00
_cell.angle_gamma   90.00
#
_symmetry.space_group_name_H-M   'P 1'
#
loop_
_entity.id
_entity.type
_entity.pdbx_description
1 polymer ?
#
loop_
_entity_poly.entity_id
_entity_poly.type
_entity_poly.pdbx_seq_one_letter_code
_entity_poly.pdbx_strand_id
1 'polypeptide(L)'
;MYRRVKLQYLFAKEKQYWIVQNPLADEASTLPSHGPTPEPQRRDAPGPTAMQAIFARAADALRRNEAQYEQLGEPNHVSEITPWLRKSRFDQHLTGLDSTLVASSHAAPQSPEDNPRLNEIVLSVERVLYKAYELVPDLLEMDALVLNTFQTGTTSQDPFQRLQNATSFTNYVAVFQCLLCYFIRVQEGHFGEDVSKFVATAEQLSALNSALDIAQALGQLRFPDTSDQESNNELDTDKERPIESAPAAQLAAQEPILDEYVFNFMVALVQHRISHAYESAICSFLAARSAIVHRDHHSITFRSEAQVAGLLSKLIYSCQLIILQDATYIKEHRQLADIELPLQALCEKWVVYKTRGPLGVLSNWRLYTMHVGGAFVPEALVVWDPDGETLTYGDLRYSRQDLVDEVLLAIRQMRRVFYEDLCFGLPDLPVIPVRDLQDDWATNQAGYSFLNDARNSAYHEVTKHWLLTRITQDPRLRDLVFHTEQHELDEGGGWPVRSDFAQQYAVADEAFKEALL
;
A
#
# COMPACT_ATOMS: atom_id res chain seq x y z
N MET A 1 -16.22 39.69 13.70
CA MET A 1 -15.22 39.40 12.63
C MET A 1 -14.72 37.99 12.87
N TYR A 2 -15.11 37.05 12.01
CA TYR A 2 -14.93 35.62 12.20
C TYR A 2 -13.61 35.14 11.55
N ARG A 3 -12.78 34.35 12.26
CA ARG A 3 -11.52 33.83 11.70
C ARG A 3 -11.38 32.33 11.97
N ARG A 4 -11.00 31.62 10.91
CA ARG A 4 -10.84 30.16 10.79
C ARG A 4 -9.78 29.62 11.76
N VAL A 5 -10.05 28.49 12.42
CA VAL A 5 -9.03 27.71 13.15
C VAL A 5 -9.32 26.20 12.99
N LYS A 6 -8.28 25.39 12.78
CA LYS A 6 -8.32 23.93 12.49
C LYS A 6 -7.85 23.10 13.69
N LEU A 7 -8.71 22.32 14.37
CA LEU A 7 -8.22 21.26 15.25
C LEU A 7 -8.28 19.92 14.56
N GLN A 8 -7.19 19.20 14.70
CA GLN A 8 -7.13 17.80 14.41
C GLN A 8 -7.32 17.03 15.73
N TYR A 9 -8.06 15.94 15.69
CA TYR A 9 -8.25 15.01 16.82
C TYR A 9 -7.37 13.77 16.63
N LEU A 10 -7.18 13.00 17.71
CA LEU A 10 -6.12 11.99 17.84
C LEU A 10 -6.45 10.57 17.66
N PHE A 11 -7.72 10.31 17.53
CA PHE A 11 -8.21 8.98 17.32
C PHE A 11 -9.34 9.21 16.31
N ALA A 12 -8.97 9.35 15.02
CA ALA A 12 -9.80 9.62 13.84
C ALA A 12 -10.39 11.06 13.57
N LYS A 13 -10.20 11.48 12.31
CA LYS A 13 -10.72 12.55 11.37
C LYS A 13 -10.97 14.01 11.78
N GLU A 14 -10.46 14.93 10.94
CA GLU A 14 -10.56 16.41 10.98
C GLU A 14 -11.96 16.97 10.72
N LYS A 15 -12.44 17.84 11.61
CA LYS A 15 -13.50 18.82 11.34
C LYS A 15 -12.92 20.24 11.29
N GLN A 16 -13.44 21.08 10.40
CA GLN A 16 -13.16 22.52 10.43
C GLN A 16 -14.30 23.25 11.11
N TYR A 17 -13.98 24.06 12.12
CA TYR A 17 -14.94 24.92 12.79
C TYR A 17 -14.61 26.39 12.56
N TRP A 18 -15.66 27.20 12.69
CA TRP A 18 -15.56 28.66 12.70
C TRP A 18 -16.06 29.14 14.05
N ILE A 19 -15.16 29.62 14.92
CA ILE A 19 -15.56 30.41 16.08
C ILE A 19 -15.79 31.83 15.61
N VAL A 20 -16.99 32.28 15.93
CA VAL A 20 -17.63 33.38 15.26
C VAL A 20 -18.19 34.31 16.35
N GLN A 21 -17.33 35.19 16.89
CA GLN A 21 -17.68 36.26 17.84
C GLN A 21 -18.41 37.42 17.15
N ASN A 22 -19.65 37.65 17.60
CA ASN A 22 -20.60 38.62 17.07
C ASN A 22 -20.23 40.06 17.46
N PRO A 23 -20.20 41.00 16.49
CA PRO A 23 -20.46 42.39 16.81
C PRO A 23 -21.46 42.97 15.79
N LEU A 24 -22.75 42.79 16.08
CA LEU A 24 -23.91 43.56 15.57
C LEU A 24 -24.09 43.66 14.03
N ALA A 25 -25.08 42.93 13.50
CA ALA A 25 -26.09 43.37 12.52
C ALA A 25 -26.90 42.13 12.10
N ASP A 26 -28.13 41.95 12.57
CA ASP A 26 -29.34 42.32 11.82
C ASP A 26 -29.23 41.93 10.34
N GLU A 27 -29.72 40.73 9.98
CA GLU A 27 -30.72 40.53 8.92
C GLU A 27 -31.08 39.05 8.75
N ALA A 28 -32.38 38.81 8.60
CA ALA A 28 -33.02 37.51 8.57
C ALA A 28 -32.79 36.78 7.23
N SER A 29 -32.39 35.51 7.29
CA SER A 29 -32.66 34.56 6.19
C SER A 29 -33.94 33.79 6.50
N THR A 30 -35.05 34.49 6.33
CA THR A 30 -36.36 33.90 6.12
C THR A 30 -36.31 33.04 4.85
N LEU A 31 -36.62 31.75 4.96
CA LEU A 31 -37.37 31.06 3.88
C LEU A 31 -38.45 32.04 3.39
N PRO A 32 -38.70 32.16 2.07
CA PRO A 32 -39.72 33.08 1.60
C PRO A 32 -41.02 32.76 2.36
N SER A 33 -41.45 33.74 3.15
CA SER A 33 -42.83 33.83 3.59
C SER A 33 -43.64 33.85 2.30
N HIS A 34 -44.23 32.71 1.96
CA HIS A 34 -45.25 32.67 0.95
C HIS A 34 -46.41 33.52 1.49
N GLY A 35 -46.51 34.73 0.93
CA GLY A 35 -47.71 35.55 1.03
C GLY A 35 -48.94 34.77 0.54
N PRO A 36 -50.15 35.21 0.92
CA PRO A 36 -51.36 34.42 0.75
C PRO A 36 -51.66 34.28 -0.75
N THR A 37 -51.56 33.06 -1.26
CA THR A 37 -52.06 32.70 -2.58
C THR A 37 -52.57 31.27 -2.54
N PRO A 38 -53.62 30.99 -3.32
CA PRO A 38 -55.00 30.78 -2.87
C PRO A 38 -55.19 29.43 -2.16
N GLU A 39 -56.33 29.26 -1.48
CA GLU A 39 -56.73 27.98 -0.87
C GLU A 39 -56.44 26.79 -1.79
N PRO A 40 -55.70 25.75 -1.33
CA PRO A 40 -55.60 24.51 -2.08
C PRO A 40 -56.97 23.86 -2.07
N GLN A 41 -57.63 23.86 -3.23
CA GLN A 41 -58.74 22.95 -3.48
C GLN A 41 -58.28 21.55 -3.07
N ARG A 42 -59.04 20.88 -2.19
CA ARG A 42 -58.78 19.50 -1.75
C ARG A 42 -58.52 18.62 -2.98
N ARG A 43 -57.25 18.26 -3.21
CA ARG A 43 -56.84 17.28 -4.23
C ARG A 43 -56.75 15.94 -3.53
N ASP A 44 -57.59 14.99 -3.95
CA ASP A 44 -57.81 13.69 -3.31
C ASP A 44 -56.51 12.89 -3.08
N ALA A 45 -56.56 11.95 -2.12
CA ALA A 45 -55.49 11.01 -1.80
C ALA A 45 -55.04 10.23 -3.06
N PRO A 46 -53.76 9.81 -3.14
CA PRO A 46 -53.30 8.97 -4.26
C PRO A 46 -54.17 7.73 -4.40
N GLY A 47 -54.51 7.37 -5.65
CA GLY A 47 -55.06 6.05 -5.94
C GLY A 47 -54.09 4.94 -5.50
N PRO A 48 -54.57 3.75 -5.09
CA PRO A 48 -53.74 2.67 -4.56
C PRO A 48 -52.59 2.25 -5.49
N THR A 49 -52.76 2.42 -6.80
CA THR A 49 -51.75 2.11 -7.82
C THR A 49 -50.55 3.07 -7.81
N ALA A 50 -50.78 4.37 -7.57
CA ALA A 50 -49.70 5.36 -7.52
C ALA A 50 -48.81 5.17 -6.28
N MET A 51 -49.43 4.84 -5.14
CA MET A 51 -48.71 4.48 -3.90
C MET A 51 -47.80 3.26 -4.11
N GLN A 52 -48.33 2.20 -4.71
CA GLN A 52 -47.55 0.98 -4.98
C GLN A 52 -46.35 1.27 -5.90
N ALA A 53 -46.51 2.12 -6.91
CA ALA A 53 -45.43 2.51 -7.81
C ALA A 53 -44.33 3.32 -7.11
N ILE A 54 -44.67 4.25 -6.22
CA ILE A 54 -43.71 5.05 -5.44
C ILE A 54 -42.88 4.14 -4.52
N PHE A 55 -43.53 3.23 -3.78
CA PHE A 55 -42.81 2.30 -2.89
C PHE A 55 -41.93 1.32 -3.66
N ALA A 56 -42.38 0.83 -4.82
CA ALA A 56 -41.58 -0.05 -5.67
C ALA A 56 -40.30 0.66 -6.18
N ARG A 57 -40.43 1.90 -6.66
CA ARG A 57 -39.29 2.71 -7.12
C ARG A 57 -38.30 3.03 -6.01
N ALA A 58 -38.79 3.33 -4.81
CA ALA A 58 -37.94 3.55 -3.64
C ALA A 58 -37.14 2.27 -3.30
N ALA A 59 -37.78 1.10 -3.34
CA ALA A 59 -37.10 -0.17 -3.13
C ALA A 59 -36.06 -0.48 -4.23
N ASP A 60 -36.35 -0.16 -5.49
CA ASP A 60 -35.39 -0.31 -6.61
C ASP A 60 -34.21 0.68 -6.52
N ALA A 61 -34.44 1.90 -6.02
CA ALA A 61 -33.37 2.88 -5.80
C ALA A 61 -32.44 2.45 -4.67
N LEU A 62 -32.99 1.94 -3.56
CA LEU A 62 -32.21 1.39 -2.45
C LEU A 62 -31.32 0.24 -2.90
N ARG A 63 -31.87 -0.75 -3.64
CA ARG A 63 -31.10 -1.86 -4.22
C ARG A 63 -29.96 -1.41 -5.13
N ARG A 64 -30.17 -0.37 -5.94
CA ARG A 64 -29.12 0.17 -6.84
C ARG A 64 -28.02 0.91 -6.09
N ASN A 65 -28.38 1.62 -5.01
CA ASN A 65 -27.41 2.35 -4.20
C ASN A 65 -26.55 1.39 -3.36
N GLU A 66 -27.14 0.32 -2.80
CA GLU A 66 -26.41 -0.78 -2.16
C GLU A 66 -25.34 -1.39 -3.10
N ALA A 67 -25.69 -1.62 -4.37
CA ALA A 67 -24.73 -2.10 -5.38
C ALA A 67 -23.64 -1.09 -5.78
N GLN A 68 -23.84 0.22 -5.53
CA GLN A 68 -22.90 1.29 -5.86
C GLN A 68 -21.84 1.46 -4.76
N TYR A 69 -22.20 1.25 -3.49
CA TYR A 69 -21.26 1.23 -2.36
C TYR A 69 -20.32 0.02 -2.39
N GLU A 70 -20.68 -1.06 -3.08
CA GLU A 70 -19.78 -2.17 -3.37
C GLU A 70 -18.66 -1.81 -4.40
N GLN A 71 -18.70 -0.64 -5.06
CA GLN A 71 -17.84 -0.29 -6.21
C GLN A 71 -16.89 0.92 -6.06
N LEU A 72 -16.81 1.61 -4.91
CA LEU A 72 -15.92 2.79 -4.78
C LEU A 72 -14.45 2.42 -4.46
N GLY A 73 -13.53 2.81 -5.35
CA GLY A 73 -12.07 2.75 -5.19
C GLY A 73 -11.46 3.88 -4.32
N GLU A 74 -10.17 3.73 -3.97
CA GLU A 74 -9.45 4.38 -2.84
C GLU A 74 -9.22 5.92 -2.89
N PRO A 75 -9.14 6.67 -1.74
CA PRO A 75 -8.83 8.13 -1.65
C PRO A 75 -7.33 8.48 -1.53
N ASN A 76 -6.95 9.79 -1.69
CA ASN A 76 -5.58 10.41 -1.66
C ASN A 76 -5.48 11.70 -0.73
N HIS A 77 -4.81 11.67 0.44
CA HIS A 77 -4.52 12.75 1.44
C HIS A 77 -3.11 12.55 2.07
N VAL A 78 -2.47 13.58 2.64
CA VAL A 78 -1.06 13.51 3.16
C VAL A 78 -0.91 12.59 4.39
N SER A 79 -2.01 12.26 5.08
CA SER A 79 -2.07 11.20 6.10
C SER A 79 -2.14 9.79 5.52
N GLU A 80 -2.24 9.66 4.19
CA GLU A 80 -2.36 8.39 3.49
C GLU A 80 -1.01 7.91 2.95
N ILE A 81 0.02 8.78 2.99
CA ILE A 81 1.41 8.38 2.79
C ILE A 81 2.03 8.07 4.15
N THR A 82 2.30 6.78 4.39
CA THR A 82 2.85 6.28 5.64
C THR A 82 4.19 6.95 6.02
N PRO A 83 4.52 7.07 7.32
CA PRO A 83 5.79 7.66 7.77
C PRO A 83 7.03 7.01 7.16
N TRP A 84 7.00 5.69 6.95
CA TRP A 84 8.10 4.98 6.31
C TRP A 84 8.26 5.38 4.84
N LEU A 85 7.14 5.54 4.10
CA LEU A 85 7.16 5.96 2.71
C LEU A 85 7.67 7.40 2.56
N ARG A 86 7.32 8.29 3.51
CA ARG A 86 7.92 9.65 3.59
C ARG A 86 9.43 9.62 3.83
N LYS A 87 9.90 8.72 4.70
CA LYS A 87 11.32 8.60 5.01
C LYS A 87 12.12 8.00 3.86
N SER A 88 11.57 6.98 3.22
CA SER A 88 12.23 6.27 2.13
C SER A 88 12.15 7.07 0.83
N ARG A 89 11.04 7.77 0.58
CA ARG A 89 10.71 8.50 -0.66
C ARG A 89 10.59 7.61 -1.90
N PHE A 90 10.07 6.39 -1.72
CA PHE A 90 9.91 5.44 -2.84
C PHE A 90 8.96 6.00 -3.91
N ASP A 91 7.91 6.69 -3.49
CA ASP A 91 6.96 7.42 -4.32
C ASP A 91 7.67 8.45 -5.22
N GLN A 92 8.56 9.26 -4.65
CA GLN A 92 9.31 10.28 -5.39
C GLN A 92 10.31 9.66 -6.36
N HIS A 93 11.00 8.58 -5.94
CA HIS A 93 12.00 7.91 -6.77
C HIS A 93 11.40 7.27 -8.04
N LEU A 94 10.19 6.71 -7.89
CA LEU A 94 9.47 6.06 -8.98
C LEU A 94 8.53 7.01 -9.74
N THR A 95 8.47 8.29 -9.36
CA THR A 95 7.60 9.27 -10.01
C THR A 95 7.90 9.36 -11.50
N GLY A 96 6.84 9.38 -12.31
CA GLY A 96 6.91 9.49 -13.77
C GLY A 96 7.26 8.19 -14.49
N LEU A 97 7.46 7.07 -13.78
CA LEU A 97 7.66 5.77 -14.41
C LEU A 97 6.33 5.08 -14.72
N ASP A 98 6.31 4.38 -15.85
CA ASP A 98 5.22 3.48 -16.19
C ASP A 98 5.16 2.31 -15.19
N SER A 99 3.96 2.03 -14.68
CA SER A 99 3.76 1.03 -13.64
C SER A 99 4.08 -0.39 -14.13
N THR A 100 3.84 -0.71 -15.40
CA THR A 100 4.18 -2.01 -15.98
C THR A 100 5.68 -2.17 -16.14
N LEU A 101 6.40 -1.10 -16.47
CA LEU A 101 7.87 -1.09 -16.49
C LEU A 101 8.44 -1.28 -15.09
N VAL A 102 7.86 -0.65 -14.06
CA VAL A 102 8.28 -0.85 -12.67
C VAL A 102 8.13 -2.32 -12.25
N ALA A 103 6.97 -2.93 -12.51
CA ALA A 103 6.74 -4.35 -12.17
C ALA A 103 7.67 -5.31 -12.92
N SER A 104 7.92 -5.07 -14.21
CA SER A 104 8.75 -5.94 -15.04
C SER A 104 10.26 -5.73 -14.81
N SER A 105 10.68 -4.58 -14.30
CA SER A 105 12.09 -4.23 -14.11
C SER A 105 12.86 -5.27 -13.29
N HIS A 106 12.21 -5.88 -12.29
CA HIS A 106 12.84 -6.83 -11.38
C HIS A 106 12.33 -8.27 -11.52
N ALA A 107 11.57 -8.60 -12.58
CA ALA A 107 11.04 -9.95 -12.76
C ALA A 107 12.17 -10.95 -13.02
N ALA A 108 12.17 -12.11 -12.37
CA ALA A 108 13.06 -13.20 -12.80
C ALA A 108 12.58 -13.77 -14.15
N PRO A 109 13.46 -14.38 -14.96
CA PRO A 109 13.05 -15.14 -16.15
C PRO A 109 11.96 -16.16 -15.80
N GLN A 110 10.92 -16.29 -16.62
CA GLN A 110 9.84 -17.27 -16.36
C GLN A 110 10.26 -18.66 -16.84
N SER A 111 10.98 -18.73 -17.95
CA SER A 111 11.63 -19.92 -18.45
C SER A 111 13.13 -19.67 -18.72
N PRO A 112 13.96 -20.72 -18.71
CA PRO A 112 15.35 -20.64 -19.16
C PRO A 112 15.52 -20.16 -20.60
N GLU A 113 14.51 -20.38 -21.45
CA GLU A 113 14.52 -20.03 -22.88
C GLU A 113 14.18 -18.55 -23.12
N ASP A 114 13.39 -17.93 -22.24
CA ASP A 114 12.94 -16.53 -22.40
C ASP A 114 14.11 -15.54 -22.39
N ASN A 115 15.09 -15.79 -21.51
CA ASN A 115 16.30 -14.99 -21.40
C ASN A 115 17.44 -15.88 -20.85
N PRO A 116 18.09 -16.68 -21.71
CA PRO A 116 19.10 -17.65 -21.29
C PRO A 116 20.24 -17.00 -20.50
N ARG A 117 20.72 -15.83 -20.94
CA ARG A 117 21.78 -15.09 -20.26
C ARG A 117 21.37 -14.67 -18.85
N LEU A 118 20.17 -14.11 -18.67
CA LEU A 118 19.70 -13.70 -17.35
C LEU A 118 19.39 -14.91 -16.46
N ASN A 119 18.94 -16.03 -17.04
CA ASN A 119 18.73 -17.28 -16.33
C ASN A 119 20.05 -17.82 -15.72
N GLU A 120 21.15 -17.81 -16.47
CA GLU A 120 22.46 -18.22 -15.93
C GLU A 120 22.93 -17.32 -14.77
N ILE A 121 22.70 -16.01 -14.85
CA ILE A 121 22.98 -15.08 -13.74
C ILE A 121 22.16 -15.45 -12.49
N VAL A 122 20.86 -15.72 -12.65
CA VAL A 122 19.96 -16.10 -11.55
C VAL A 122 20.40 -17.42 -10.90
N LEU A 123 20.79 -18.42 -11.69
CA LEU A 123 21.33 -19.70 -11.18
C LEU A 123 22.67 -19.51 -10.46
N SER A 124 23.53 -18.63 -10.96
CA SER A 124 24.81 -18.31 -10.33
C SER A 124 24.62 -17.61 -8.97
N VAL A 125 23.69 -16.64 -8.88
CA VAL A 125 23.34 -15.99 -7.60
C VAL A 125 22.93 -17.02 -6.55
N GLU A 126 22.14 -18.03 -6.95
CA GLU A 126 21.74 -19.10 -6.06
C GLU A 126 22.96 -19.86 -5.54
N ARG A 127 23.82 -20.38 -6.43
CA ARG A 127 25.03 -21.11 -6.02
C ARG A 127 25.94 -20.29 -5.13
N VAL A 128 26.17 -19.01 -5.46
CA VAL A 128 27.01 -18.09 -4.68
C VAL A 128 26.42 -17.89 -3.27
N LEU A 129 25.12 -17.59 -3.16
CA LEU A 129 24.50 -17.37 -1.84
C LEU A 129 24.41 -18.65 -1.01
N TYR A 130 24.14 -19.81 -1.61
CA TYR A 130 24.18 -21.09 -0.90
C TYR A 130 25.60 -21.42 -0.42
N LYS A 131 26.64 -21.16 -1.23
CA LYS A 131 28.02 -21.31 -0.79
C LYS A 131 28.32 -20.44 0.44
N ALA A 132 27.88 -19.18 0.45
CA ALA A 132 28.02 -18.32 1.62
C ALA A 132 27.22 -18.81 2.84
N TYR A 133 26.00 -19.30 2.61
CA TYR A 133 25.15 -19.85 3.66
C TYR A 133 25.75 -21.10 4.31
N GLU A 134 26.50 -21.88 3.53
CA GLU A 134 27.20 -23.06 4.02
C GLU A 134 28.33 -22.73 5.01
N LEU A 135 28.91 -21.53 4.94
CA LEU A 135 29.95 -21.08 5.88
C LEU A 135 29.42 -20.83 7.30
N VAL A 136 28.12 -20.57 7.45
CA VAL A 136 27.53 -20.06 8.71
C VAL A 136 27.74 -20.96 9.94
N PRO A 137 27.59 -22.29 9.88
CA PRO A 137 27.75 -23.16 11.05
C PRO A 137 29.18 -23.21 11.60
N ASP A 138 30.17 -22.89 10.77
CA ASP A 138 31.59 -22.93 11.14
C ASP A 138 32.06 -21.60 11.74
N LEU A 139 31.18 -20.58 11.84
CA LEU A 139 31.53 -19.33 12.52
C LEU A 139 31.64 -19.54 14.02
N LEU A 140 32.72 -19.00 14.59
CA LEU A 140 32.78 -18.79 16.03
C LEU A 140 31.70 -17.81 16.44
N GLU A 141 31.19 -17.98 17.66
CA GLU A 141 30.14 -17.12 18.20
C GLU A 141 30.53 -15.63 18.16
N MET A 142 31.79 -15.31 18.45
CA MET A 142 32.30 -13.94 18.39
C MET A 142 32.23 -13.33 16.99
N ASP A 143 32.57 -14.10 15.96
CA ASP A 143 32.51 -13.66 14.56
C ASP A 143 31.06 -13.48 14.10
N ALA A 144 30.18 -14.39 14.54
CA ALA A 144 28.75 -14.30 14.26
C ALA A 144 28.12 -13.05 14.93
N LEU A 145 28.57 -12.69 16.13
CA LEU A 145 28.14 -11.46 16.81
C LEU A 145 28.65 -10.21 16.07
N VAL A 146 29.91 -10.21 15.60
CA VAL A 146 30.47 -9.11 14.78
C VAL A 146 29.63 -8.92 13.52
N LEU A 147 29.33 -9.99 12.80
CA LEU A 147 28.54 -9.93 11.57
C LEU A 147 27.11 -9.41 11.80
N ASN A 148 26.53 -9.65 12.98
CA ASN A 148 25.20 -9.15 13.34
C ASN A 148 25.20 -7.81 14.09
N THR A 149 26.35 -7.17 14.25
CA THR A 149 26.49 -5.89 14.96
C THR A 149 26.43 -4.72 13.99
N PHE A 150 25.35 -3.95 14.05
CA PHE A 150 25.11 -2.79 13.16
C PHE A 150 25.48 -1.44 13.79
N GLN A 151 25.89 -1.40 15.06
CA GLN A 151 26.19 -0.14 15.76
C GLN A 151 27.60 -0.14 16.35
N THR A 152 28.36 0.92 16.08
CA THR A 152 29.71 1.11 16.63
C THR A 152 29.70 1.15 18.15
N GLY A 153 30.65 0.47 18.79
CA GLY A 153 30.82 0.49 20.25
C GLY A 153 29.77 -0.32 21.01
N THR A 154 28.98 -1.13 20.32
CA THR A 154 28.07 -2.11 20.92
C THR A 154 28.38 -3.49 20.36
N THR A 155 27.89 -4.54 21.02
CA THR A 155 27.90 -5.91 20.49
C THR A 155 26.45 -6.40 20.49
N SER A 156 26.01 -6.96 19.37
CA SER A 156 24.73 -7.67 19.30
C SER A 156 24.66 -8.70 20.42
N GLN A 157 23.48 -8.93 20.99
CA GLN A 157 23.27 -10.05 21.92
C GLN A 157 22.93 -11.34 21.17
N ASP A 158 22.46 -11.21 19.92
CA ASP A 158 22.07 -12.32 19.07
C ASP A 158 23.16 -12.54 18.00
N PRO A 159 23.80 -13.72 17.94
CA PRO A 159 24.76 -14.03 16.89
C PRO A 159 24.05 -14.21 15.54
N PHE A 160 24.76 -13.93 14.44
CA PHE A 160 24.29 -14.28 13.12
C PHE A 160 24.14 -15.81 12.99
N GLN A 161 23.00 -16.27 12.51
CA GLN A 161 22.69 -17.70 12.42
C GLN A 161 22.04 -18.03 11.07
N ARG A 162 22.05 -19.33 10.73
CA ARG A 162 21.21 -19.86 9.66
C ARG A 162 19.74 -19.59 9.98
N LEU A 163 18.93 -19.44 8.93
CA LEU A 163 17.49 -19.30 9.09
C LEU A 163 16.92 -20.60 9.66
N GLN A 164 16.03 -20.48 10.65
CA GLN A 164 15.40 -21.63 11.32
C GLN A 164 14.65 -22.56 10.35
N ASN A 165 14.08 -21.99 9.28
CA ASN A 165 13.40 -22.74 8.23
C ASN A 165 14.25 -22.69 6.96
N ALA A 166 14.78 -23.84 6.53
CA ALA A 166 15.62 -23.95 5.33
C ALA A 166 14.92 -23.44 4.06
N THR A 167 13.61 -23.68 3.93
CA THR A 167 12.80 -23.18 2.79
C THR A 167 12.67 -21.65 2.81
N SER A 168 12.91 -21.00 3.94
CA SER A 168 12.93 -19.53 3.99
C SER A 168 14.12 -18.96 3.24
N PHE A 169 15.26 -19.65 3.16
CA PHE A 169 16.44 -19.12 2.49
C PHE A 169 16.24 -18.97 0.98
N THR A 170 15.50 -19.88 0.34
CA THR A 170 15.11 -19.76 -1.07
C THR A 170 14.38 -18.44 -1.36
N ASN A 171 13.55 -17.94 -0.43
CA ASN A 171 12.90 -16.64 -0.58
C ASN A 171 13.87 -15.46 -0.48
N TYR A 172 14.99 -15.60 0.22
CA TYR A 172 16.03 -14.57 0.34
C TYR A 172 16.85 -14.53 -0.95
N VAL A 173 17.25 -15.71 -1.44
CA VAL A 173 17.90 -15.89 -2.74
C VAL A 173 17.05 -15.28 -3.87
N ALA A 174 15.76 -15.60 -3.92
CA ALA A 174 14.84 -15.07 -4.94
C ALA A 174 14.77 -13.53 -4.95
N VAL A 175 14.81 -12.88 -3.79
CA VAL A 175 14.84 -11.41 -3.71
C VAL A 175 16.14 -10.85 -4.28
N PHE A 176 17.27 -11.50 -4.00
CA PHE A 176 18.57 -11.07 -4.52
C PHE A 176 18.74 -11.36 -6.03
N GLN A 177 18.19 -12.46 -6.53
CA GLN A 177 18.07 -12.73 -7.97
C GLN A 177 17.29 -11.62 -8.69
N CYS A 178 16.16 -11.20 -8.12
CA CYS A 178 15.38 -10.07 -8.65
C CYS A 178 16.17 -8.76 -8.65
N LEU A 179 17.04 -8.53 -7.67
CA LEU A 179 17.93 -7.36 -7.61
C LEU A 179 18.94 -7.35 -8.76
N LEU A 180 19.57 -8.48 -9.08
CA LEU A 180 20.50 -8.54 -10.22
C LEU A 180 19.75 -8.34 -11.54
N CYS A 181 18.56 -8.94 -11.68
CA CYS A 181 17.70 -8.70 -12.83
C CYS A 181 17.35 -7.21 -12.98
N TYR A 182 17.01 -6.55 -11.87
CA TYR A 182 16.74 -5.12 -11.84
C TYR A 182 17.95 -4.30 -12.28
N PHE A 183 19.14 -4.59 -11.75
CA PHE A 183 20.36 -3.87 -12.13
C PHE A 183 20.61 -3.97 -13.63
N ILE A 184 20.61 -5.20 -14.17
CA ILE A 184 20.90 -5.48 -15.58
C ILE A 184 19.90 -4.74 -16.47
N ARG A 185 18.60 -4.90 -16.21
CA ARG A 185 17.56 -4.26 -17.04
C ARG A 185 17.65 -2.74 -17.03
N VAL A 186 17.90 -2.14 -15.87
CA VAL A 186 18.04 -0.67 -15.78
C VAL A 186 19.26 -0.18 -16.56
N GLN A 187 20.40 -0.91 -16.49
CA GLN A 187 21.57 -0.57 -17.30
C GLN A 187 21.34 -0.76 -18.80
N GLU A 188 20.46 -1.68 -19.18
CA GLU A 188 20.07 -1.92 -20.58
C GLU A 188 18.94 -1.00 -21.06
N GLY A 189 18.61 0.06 -20.30
CA GLY A 189 17.67 1.08 -20.73
C GLY A 189 16.20 0.70 -20.56
N HIS A 190 15.85 -0.21 -19.65
CA HIS A 190 14.45 -0.65 -19.41
C HIS A 190 13.46 0.48 -19.10
N PHE A 191 13.93 1.61 -18.57
CA PHE A 191 13.12 2.80 -18.32
C PHE A 191 13.30 3.92 -19.36
N GLY A 192 14.05 3.67 -20.44
CA GLY A 192 14.52 4.63 -21.43
C GLY A 192 16.02 4.97 -21.26
N GLU A 193 16.70 5.29 -22.37
CA GLU A 193 18.16 5.50 -22.41
C GLU A 193 18.65 6.63 -21.47
N ASP A 194 17.83 7.66 -21.25
CA ASP A 194 18.15 8.81 -20.39
C ASP A 194 17.69 8.64 -18.93
N VAL A 195 17.01 7.53 -18.59
CA VAL A 195 16.34 7.35 -17.30
C VAL A 195 17.13 6.37 -16.41
N SER A 196 18.26 6.85 -15.88
CA SER A 196 18.97 6.10 -14.84
C SER A 196 18.29 6.25 -13.48
N LYS A 197 18.22 5.14 -12.73
CA LYS A 197 17.64 5.10 -11.37
C LYS A 197 18.67 4.91 -10.26
N PHE A 198 19.93 4.72 -10.62
CA PHE A 198 21.05 4.63 -9.69
C PHE A 198 22.37 4.99 -10.38
N VAL A 199 23.46 5.08 -9.62
CA VAL A 199 24.78 5.42 -10.17
C VAL A 199 25.65 4.17 -10.12
N ALA A 200 25.83 3.51 -11.26
CA ALA A 200 26.69 2.34 -11.36
C ALA A 200 28.17 2.75 -11.23
N THR A 201 28.92 2.08 -10.36
CA THR A 201 30.37 2.30 -10.24
C THR A 201 31.14 1.57 -11.34
N ALA A 202 32.36 2.03 -11.63
CA ALA A 202 33.23 1.34 -12.60
C ALA A 202 33.50 -0.12 -12.20
N GLU A 203 33.65 -0.39 -10.89
CA GLU A 203 33.84 -1.75 -10.35
C GLU A 203 32.59 -2.61 -10.57
N GLN A 204 31.39 -2.07 -10.34
CA GLN A 204 30.13 -2.76 -10.59
C GLN A 204 29.97 -3.10 -12.08
N LEU A 205 30.22 -2.15 -12.97
CA LEU A 205 30.11 -2.37 -14.42
C LEU A 205 31.16 -3.38 -14.92
N SER A 206 32.41 -3.27 -14.45
CA SER A 206 33.47 -4.19 -14.83
C SER A 206 33.15 -5.62 -14.42
N ALA A 207 32.75 -5.84 -13.16
CA ALA A 207 32.40 -7.17 -12.67
C ALA A 207 31.16 -7.74 -13.36
N LEU A 208 30.14 -6.89 -13.61
CA LEU A 208 28.94 -7.31 -14.32
C LEU A 208 29.24 -7.72 -15.76
N ASN A 209 30.03 -6.94 -16.50
CA ASN A 209 30.35 -7.25 -17.89
C ASN A 209 31.06 -8.61 -18.01
N SER A 210 32.03 -8.89 -17.14
CA SER A 210 32.67 -10.21 -17.09
C SER A 210 31.69 -11.35 -16.79
N ALA A 211 30.72 -11.13 -15.90
CA ALA A 211 29.68 -12.11 -15.62
C ALA A 211 28.74 -12.31 -16.83
N LEU A 212 28.33 -11.22 -17.50
CA LEU A 212 27.43 -11.27 -18.64
C LEU A 212 28.05 -11.97 -19.85
N ASP A 213 29.36 -11.81 -20.09
CA ASP A 213 30.08 -12.48 -21.17
C ASP A 213 30.05 -14.01 -20.99
N ILE A 214 30.34 -14.49 -19.78
CA ILE A 214 30.29 -15.92 -19.46
C ILE A 214 28.85 -16.44 -19.46
N ALA A 215 27.92 -15.69 -18.89
CA ALA A 215 26.50 -16.06 -18.87
C ALA A 215 25.91 -16.16 -20.29
N GLN A 216 26.35 -15.30 -21.22
CA GLN A 216 25.94 -15.38 -22.62
C GLN A 216 26.47 -16.66 -23.28
N ALA A 217 27.74 -17.00 -23.06
CA ALA A 217 28.33 -18.23 -23.58
C ALA A 217 27.65 -19.49 -23.01
N LEU A 218 27.39 -19.52 -21.70
CA LEU A 218 26.66 -20.61 -21.04
C LEU A 218 25.22 -20.74 -21.54
N GLY A 219 24.52 -19.62 -21.72
CA GLY A 219 23.17 -19.60 -22.28
C GLY A 219 23.11 -20.20 -23.68
N GLN A 220 24.05 -19.84 -24.56
CA GLN A 220 24.19 -20.40 -25.90
C GLN A 220 24.56 -21.89 -25.90
N LEU A 221 25.36 -22.34 -24.92
CA LEU A 221 25.70 -23.76 -24.77
C LEU A 221 24.50 -24.61 -24.33
N ARG A 222 23.62 -24.08 -23.46
CA ARG A 222 22.41 -24.78 -23.00
C ARG A 222 21.29 -24.74 -24.03
N PHE A 223 21.15 -23.61 -24.71
CA PHE A 223 20.10 -23.33 -25.69
C PHE A 223 20.74 -22.84 -26.99
N PRO A 224 21.38 -23.75 -27.77
CA PRO A 224 21.95 -23.39 -29.05
C PRO A 224 20.85 -22.96 -30.01
N ASP A 225 21.07 -21.85 -30.73
CA ASP A 225 20.15 -21.39 -31.76
C ASP A 225 19.93 -22.50 -32.79
N THR A 226 18.69 -22.99 -32.91
CA THR A 226 18.31 -24.07 -33.83
C THR A 226 18.37 -23.67 -35.31
N SER A 227 18.84 -22.47 -35.62
CA SER A 227 18.91 -21.94 -36.99
C SER A 227 20.14 -22.39 -37.79
N ASP A 228 21.17 -22.95 -37.15
CA ASP A 228 22.44 -23.32 -37.81
C ASP A 228 22.72 -24.84 -37.91
N GLN A 229 21.78 -25.71 -37.54
CA GLN A 229 21.99 -27.18 -37.55
C GLN A 229 21.25 -27.92 -38.68
N GLU A 230 21.19 -27.37 -39.90
CA GLU A 230 20.76 -28.12 -41.09
C GLU A 230 21.92 -28.73 -41.93
N SER A 231 23.18 -28.58 -41.54
CA SER A 231 24.29 -29.18 -42.31
C SER A 231 25.30 -29.92 -41.44
N ASN A 232 25.03 -31.20 -41.19
CA ASN A 232 25.97 -32.32 -41.38
C ASN A 232 25.58 -33.51 -40.48
N ASN A 233 24.65 -34.32 -40.97
CA ASN A 233 24.53 -35.71 -40.55
C ASN A 233 25.22 -36.60 -41.60
N GLU A 234 26.51 -36.84 -41.43
CA GLU A 234 27.14 -38.05 -41.97
C GLU A 234 27.30 -39.06 -40.83
N LEU A 235 26.66 -40.21 -41.01
CA LEU A 235 26.74 -41.38 -40.15
C LEU A 235 28.19 -41.88 -40.08
N ASP A 236 28.72 -42.03 -38.87
CA ASP A 236 29.64 -43.14 -38.62
C ASP A 236 29.43 -43.75 -37.24
N THR A 237 29.45 -45.07 -37.27
CA THR A 237 29.10 -46.06 -36.24
C THR A 237 30.22 -46.30 -35.23
N ASP A 238 29.81 -46.79 -34.05
CA ASP A 238 30.60 -47.52 -33.05
C ASP A 238 31.76 -46.79 -32.35
N LYS A 239 31.47 -46.34 -31.10
CA LYS A 239 32.28 -46.64 -29.90
C LYS A 239 31.56 -46.20 -28.63
N GLU A 240 31.12 -47.19 -27.85
CA GLU A 240 30.77 -47.02 -26.44
C GLU A 240 31.99 -46.51 -25.66
N ARG A 241 31.98 -45.21 -25.34
CA ARG A 241 32.70 -44.63 -24.20
C ARG A 241 31.63 -43.92 -23.35
N PRO A 242 31.72 -43.94 -22.01
CA PRO A 242 30.89 -43.08 -21.19
C PRO A 242 31.42 -41.65 -21.36
N ILE A 243 30.94 -40.98 -22.40
CA ILE A 243 31.25 -39.59 -22.70
C ILE A 243 30.21 -38.78 -21.93
N GLU A 244 30.61 -38.15 -20.82
CA GLU A 244 29.96 -36.90 -20.43
C GLU A 244 29.96 -36.04 -21.69
N SER A 245 28.79 -35.78 -22.27
CA SER A 245 28.66 -35.05 -23.53
C SER A 245 29.49 -33.77 -23.44
N ALA A 246 30.34 -33.47 -24.42
CA ALA A 246 31.26 -32.31 -24.40
C ALA A 246 30.61 -30.98 -23.89
N PRO A 247 29.32 -30.70 -24.16
CA PRO A 247 28.62 -29.56 -23.55
C PRO A 247 28.56 -29.60 -22.03
N ALA A 248 28.29 -30.75 -21.40
CA ALA A 248 28.20 -30.90 -19.95
C ALA A 248 29.54 -30.60 -19.25
N ALA A 249 30.65 -31.08 -19.82
CA ALA A 249 31.99 -30.80 -19.29
C ALA A 249 32.37 -29.31 -19.43
N GLN A 250 31.97 -28.66 -20.53
CA GLN A 250 32.18 -27.22 -20.73
C GLN A 250 31.34 -26.38 -19.76
N LEU A 251 30.07 -26.74 -19.55
CA LEU A 251 29.20 -26.11 -18.57
C LEU A 251 29.82 -26.20 -17.16
N ALA A 252 30.22 -27.40 -16.73
CA ALA A 252 30.83 -27.63 -15.43
C ALA A 252 32.16 -26.87 -15.23
N ALA A 253 32.90 -26.58 -16.31
CA ALA A 253 34.12 -25.79 -16.25
C ALA A 253 33.87 -24.28 -16.18
N GLN A 254 32.79 -23.79 -16.79
CA GLN A 254 32.47 -22.36 -16.85
C GLN A 254 31.58 -21.87 -15.69
N GLU A 255 30.74 -22.72 -15.12
CA GLU A 255 29.89 -22.37 -13.97
C GLU A 255 30.66 -21.76 -12.79
N PRO A 256 31.82 -22.33 -12.35
CA PRO A 256 32.60 -21.73 -11.26
C PRO A 256 33.18 -20.35 -11.61
N ILE A 257 33.50 -20.13 -12.88
CA ILE A 257 34.03 -18.84 -13.37
C ILE A 257 32.91 -17.79 -13.35
N LEU A 258 31.71 -18.17 -13.79
CA LEU A 258 30.53 -17.30 -13.68
C LEU A 258 30.27 -16.95 -12.21
N ASP A 259 30.29 -17.95 -11.32
CA ASP A 259 30.04 -17.76 -9.89
C ASP A 259 31.07 -16.81 -9.25
N GLU A 260 32.33 -16.84 -9.68
CA GLU A 260 33.35 -15.89 -9.24
C GLU A 260 33.02 -14.45 -9.70
N TYR A 261 32.68 -14.24 -10.98
CA TYR A 261 32.33 -12.90 -11.47
C TYR A 261 31.04 -12.36 -10.88
N VAL A 262 30.01 -13.21 -10.72
CA VAL A 262 28.76 -12.86 -10.05
C VAL A 262 29.03 -12.51 -8.58
N PHE A 263 29.85 -13.29 -7.88
CA PHE A 263 30.25 -12.95 -6.52
C PHE A 263 30.96 -11.59 -6.44
N ASN A 264 31.94 -11.33 -7.30
CA ASN A 264 32.64 -10.04 -7.37
C ASN A 264 31.69 -8.87 -7.65
N PHE A 265 30.71 -9.07 -8.53
CA PHE A 265 29.67 -8.09 -8.79
C PHE A 265 28.78 -7.84 -7.56
N MET A 266 28.35 -8.90 -6.87
CA MET A 266 27.58 -8.81 -5.62
C MET A 266 28.36 -8.10 -4.51
N VAL A 267 29.67 -8.34 -4.40
CA VAL A 267 30.58 -7.60 -3.51
C VAL A 267 30.61 -6.12 -3.88
N ALA A 268 30.78 -5.76 -5.16
CA ALA A 268 30.78 -4.37 -5.62
C ALA A 268 29.42 -3.66 -5.41
N LEU A 269 28.31 -4.41 -5.45
CA LEU A 269 26.98 -3.91 -5.08
C LEU A 269 26.86 -3.62 -3.59
N VAL A 270 27.47 -4.42 -2.72
CA VAL A 270 27.39 -4.25 -1.27
C VAL A 270 28.41 -3.23 -0.75
N GLN A 271 29.61 -3.23 -1.30
CA GLN A 271 30.80 -2.54 -0.80
C GLN A 271 31.15 -1.27 -1.61
N HIS A 272 30.18 -0.35 -1.75
CA HIS A 272 30.43 0.94 -2.39
C HIS A 272 29.94 2.11 -1.53
N ARG A 273 30.48 3.30 -1.79
CA ARG A 273 30.06 4.52 -1.10
C ARG A 273 28.96 5.23 -1.86
N ILE A 274 28.01 5.79 -1.11
CA ILE A 274 26.91 6.59 -1.62
C ILE A 274 26.82 7.93 -0.87
N SER A 275 26.40 8.96 -1.59
CA SER A 275 26.04 10.28 -1.06
C SER A 275 24.53 10.39 -0.82
N HIS A 276 23.75 9.73 -1.68
CA HIS A 276 22.29 9.66 -1.60
C HIS A 276 21.82 8.20 -1.69
N ALA A 277 20.71 7.86 -1.02
CA ALA A 277 20.20 6.48 -0.94
C ALA A 277 20.07 5.82 -2.32
N TYR A 278 19.47 6.52 -3.28
CA TYR A 278 19.17 6.00 -4.61
C TYR A 278 20.35 5.99 -5.57
N GLU A 279 21.54 6.45 -5.18
CA GLU A 279 22.76 6.12 -5.94
C GLU A 279 23.04 4.62 -5.88
N SER A 280 22.56 3.93 -4.83
CA SER A 280 22.64 2.48 -4.72
C SER A 280 21.53 1.78 -5.49
N ALA A 281 21.92 0.86 -6.37
CA ALA A 281 20.98 -0.02 -7.05
C ALA A 281 20.14 -0.87 -6.08
N ILE A 282 20.67 -1.22 -4.89
CA ILE A 282 19.94 -1.99 -3.87
C ILE A 282 18.76 -1.17 -3.34
N CYS A 283 18.98 0.11 -3.06
CA CYS A 283 17.93 1.01 -2.58
C CYS A 283 16.90 1.31 -3.68
N SER A 284 17.37 1.53 -4.92
CA SER A 284 16.50 1.71 -6.09
C SER A 284 15.63 0.48 -6.37
N PHE A 285 16.22 -0.71 -6.34
CA PHE A 285 15.52 -1.98 -6.46
C PHE A 285 14.48 -2.14 -5.35
N LEU A 286 14.82 -1.80 -4.11
CA LEU A 286 13.89 -1.93 -3.00
C LEU A 286 12.64 -1.07 -3.22
N ALA A 287 12.80 0.16 -3.76
CA ALA A 287 11.67 0.99 -4.13
C ALA A 287 10.78 0.31 -5.18
N ALA A 288 11.37 -0.14 -6.30
CA ALA A 288 10.64 -0.83 -7.36
C ALA A 288 9.95 -2.11 -6.86
N ARG A 289 10.63 -2.93 -6.05
CA ARG A 289 10.11 -4.19 -5.51
C ARG A 289 8.99 -3.99 -4.48
N SER A 290 8.95 -2.81 -3.88
CA SER A 290 7.93 -2.42 -2.89
C SER A 290 6.71 -1.79 -3.54
N ALA A 291 6.76 -1.47 -4.84
CA ALA A 291 5.62 -1.06 -5.62
C ALA A 291 4.63 -2.22 -5.80
N ILE A 292 3.34 -1.91 -5.70
CA ILE A 292 2.21 -2.76 -6.03
C ILE A 292 1.52 -2.09 -7.20
N VAL A 293 1.44 -2.81 -8.32
CA VAL A 293 0.92 -2.28 -9.58
C VAL A 293 -0.49 -2.80 -9.78
N HIS A 294 -1.44 -1.86 -9.90
CA HIS A 294 -2.83 -2.17 -10.19
C HIS A 294 -3.05 -2.12 -11.70
N ARG A 295 -3.44 -3.26 -12.28
CA ARG A 295 -3.60 -3.42 -13.74
C ARG A 295 -4.66 -2.50 -14.32
N ASP A 296 -5.67 -2.15 -13.53
CA ASP A 296 -6.87 -1.47 -14.03
C ASP A 296 -6.73 0.07 -14.08
N HIS A 297 -5.74 0.63 -13.37
CA HIS A 297 -5.58 2.09 -13.22
C HIS A 297 -4.18 2.62 -13.54
N HIS A 298 -3.26 1.75 -13.97
CA HIS A 298 -1.83 2.08 -14.10
C HIS A 298 -1.24 2.78 -12.86
N SER A 299 -1.84 2.59 -11.69
CA SER A 299 -1.44 3.22 -10.44
C SER A 299 -0.44 2.34 -9.68
N ILE A 300 0.45 3.00 -8.94
CA ILE A 300 1.41 2.36 -8.06
C ILE A 300 1.00 2.68 -6.62
N THR A 301 0.74 1.64 -5.84
CA THR A 301 0.71 1.73 -4.36
C THR A 301 1.95 1.06 -3.78
N PHE A 302 2.12 1.09 -2.46
CA PHE A 302 3.31 0.54 -1.79
C PHE A 302 2.95 -0.48 -0.72
N ARG A 303 3.84 -1.45 -0.52
CA ARG A 303 3.75 -2.46 0.55
C ARG A 303 3.70 -1.81 1.93
N SER A 304 3.09 -2.51 2.90
CA SER A 304 3.06 -2.04 4.30
C SER A 304 4.43 -2.09 4.98
N GLU A 305 4.57 -1.41 6.12
CA GLU A 305 5.78 -1.34 6.95
C GLU A 305 6.34 -2.74 7.24
N ALA A 306 5.47 -3.68 7.64
CA ALA A 306 5.87 -5.04 8.00
C ALA A 306 6.40 -5.82 6.79
N GLN A 307 5.77 -5.65 5.62
CA GLN A 307 6.20 -6.30 4.39
C GLN A 307 7.54 -5.74 3.89
N VAL A 308 7.73 -4.43 3.98
CA VAL A 308 8.99 -3.76 3.63
C VAL A 308 10.09 -4.12 4.62
N ALA A 309 9.79 -4.20 5.93
CA ALA A 309 10.73 -4.69 6.93
C ALA A 309 11.18 -6.13 6.62
N GLY A 310 10.27 -6.98 6.16
CA GLY A 310 10.60 -8.33 5.68
C GLY A 310 11.54 -8.32 4.47
N LEU A 311 11.31 -7.46 3.48
CA LEU A 311 12.20 -7.31 2.32
C LEU A 311 13.58 -6.77 2.70
N LEU A 312 13.62 -5.76 3.59
CA LEU A 312 14.84 -5.20 4.13
C LEU A 312 15.67 -6.25 4.87
N SER A 313 15.04 -7.07 5.71
CA SER A 313 15.72 -8.17 6.41
C SER A 313 16.31 -9.19 5.43
N LYS A 314 15.59 -9.51 4.33
CA LYS A 314 16.11 -10.40 3.30
C LYS A 314 17.37 -9.87 2.64
N LEU A 315 17.33 -8.62 2.21
CA LEU A 315 18.48 -7.96 1.58
C LEU A 315 19.66 -7.83 2.55
N ILE A 316 19.43 -7.39 3.78
CA ILE A 316 20.48 -7.25 4.80
C ILE A 316 21.14 -8.61 5.07
N TYR A 317 20.36 -9.67 5.24
CA TYR A 317 20.87 -11.01 5.48
C TYR A 317 21.72 -11.52 4.30
N SER A 318 21.25 -11.36 3.06
CA SER A 318 22.05 -11.70 1.87
C SER A 318 23.34 -10.88 1.80
N CYS A 319 23.32 -9.61 2.18
CA CYS A 319 24.53 -8.79 2.22
C CYS A 319 25.51 -9.24 3.31
N GLN A 320 25.01 -9.64 4.49
CA GLN A 320 25.84 -10.22 5.55
C GLN A 320 26.53 -11.51 5.07
N LEU A 321 25.82 -12.37 4.34
CA LEU A 321 26.42 -13.56 3.72
C LEU A 321 27.51 -13.22 2.69
N ILE A 322 27.29 -12.21 1.85
CA ILE A 322 28.31 -11.75 0.88
C ILE A 322 29.55 -11.24 1.60
N ILE A 323 29.38 -10.48 2.68
CA ILE A 323 30.50 -9.97 3.50
C ILE A 323 31.25 -11.11 4.18
N LEU A 324 30.54 -12.12 4.69
CA LEU A 324 31.16 -13.31 5.27
C LEU A 324 31.99 -14.09 4.25
N GLN A 325 31.44 -14.29 3.05
CA GLN A 325 32.15 -14.97 1.97
C GLN A 325 33.37 -14.18 1.52
N ASP A 326 33.29 -12.84 1.45
CA ASP A 326 34.43 -11.97 1.12
C ASP A 326 35.51 -12.01 2.20
N ALA A 327 35.12 -12.01 3.48
CA ALA A 327 36.07 -12.20 4.58
C ALA A 327 36.82 -13.54 4.46
N THR A 328 36.11 -14.61 4.12
CA THR A 328 36.69 -15.94 3.88
C THR A 328 37.63 -15.92 2.67
N TYR A 329 37.24 -15.28 1.56
CA TYR A 329 38.10 -15.12 0.39
C TYR A 329 39.40 -14.36 0.73
N ILE A 330 39.30 -13.26 1.49
CA ILE A 330 40.48 -12.50 1.94
C ILE A 330 41.37 -13.35 2.84
N LYS A 331 40.79 -14.13 3.76
CA LYS A 331 41.54 -15.08 4.60
C LYS A 331 42.33 -16.06 3.74
N GLU A 332 41.69 -16.72 2.78
CA GLU A 332 42.32 -17.72 1.93
C GLU A 332 43.42 -17.09 1.05
N HIS A 333 43.10 -15.98 0.38
CA HIS A 333 44.03 -15.31 -0.53
C HIS A 333 45.26 -14.75 0.19
N ARG A 334 45.09 -14.22 1.42
CA ARG A 334 46.18 -13.70 2.24
C ARG A 334 46.80 -14.74 3.17
N GLN A 335 46.34 -16.00 3.12
CA GLN A 335 46.80 -17.11 3.96
C GLN A 335 46.76 -16.79 5.47
N LEU A 336 45.67 -16.13 5.91
CA LEU A 336 45.45 -15.81 7.32
C LEU A 336 44.99 -17.06 8.09
N ALA A 337 45.28 -17.10 9.39
CA ALA A 337 44.91 -18.22 10.25
C ALA A 337 43.39 -18.34 10.42
N ASP A 338 42.70 -17.22 10.58
CA ASP A 338 41.28 -17.11 10.87
C ASP A 338 40.62 -15.96 10.08
N ILE A 339 39.31 -15.83 10.24
CA ILE A 339 38.49 -14.80 9.58
C ILE A 339 38.33 -13.53 10.42
N GLU A 340 38.88 -13.48 11.64
CA GLU A 340 38.57 -12.42 12.62
C GLU A 340 38.92 -11.03 12.06
N LEU A 341 40.18 -10.86 11.66
CA LEU A 341 40.70 -9.60 11.12
C LEU A 341 39.97 -9.14 9.84
N PRO A 342 39.81 -9.96 8.79
CA PRO A 342 39.11 -9.53 7.59
C PRO A 342 37.62 -9.24 7.84
N LEU A 343 36.95 -10.04 8.67
CA LEU A 343 35.53 -9.87 8.96
C LEU A 343 35.27 -8.57 9.74
N GLN A 344 36.05 -8.29 10.79
CA GLN A 344 35.95 -7.04 11.55
C GLN A 344 36.15 -5.82 10.65
N ALA A 345 37.20 -5.83 9.81
CA ALA A 345 37.49 -4.72 8.91
C ALA A 345 36.37 -4.46 7.89
N LEU A 346 35.76 -5.51 7.34
CA LEU A 346 34.62 -5.38 6.43
C LEU A 346 33.36 -4.92 7.16
N CYS A 347 33.07 -5.45 8.35
CA CYS A 347 31.88 -5.08 9.11
C CYS A 347 31.92 -3.62 9.57
N GLU A 348 33.06 -3.16 10.09
CA GLU A 348 33.26 -1.76 10.48
C GLU A 348 33.08 -0.80 9.30
N LYS A 349 33.54 -1.20 8.11
CA LYS A 349 33.50 -0.37 6.91
C LYS A 349 32.14 -0.35 6.23
N TRP A 350 31.41 -1.47 6.25
CA TRP A 350 30.23 -1.66 5.39
C TRP A 350 28.94 -2.08 6.10
N VAL A 351 29.00 -2.77 7.24
CA VAL A 351 27.79 -3.26 7.95
C VAL A 351 27.25 -2.20 8.91
N VAL A 352 28.13 -1.50 9.60
CA VAL A 352 27.75 -0.52 10.62
C VAL A 352 26.86 0.59 10.05
N TYR A 353 25.76 0.89 10.73
CA TYR A 353 24.69 1.80 10.30
C TYR A 353 25.18 3.22 9.98
N LYS A 354 26.25 3.71 10.62
CA LYS A 354 26.82 5.06 10.38
C LYS A 354 27.77 5.15 9.18
N THR A 355 27.86 4.11 8.37
CA THR A 355 28.69 4.10 7.17
C THR A 355 27.94 4.72 5.99
N ARG A 356 28.68 5.24 5.01
CA ARG A 356 28.09 5.76 3.75
C ARG A 356 27.89 4.63 2.72
N GLY A 357 27.49 3.45 3.17
CA GLY A 357 27.22 2.29 2.30
C GLY A 357 25.73 1.95 2.23
N PRO A 358 25.31 1.11 1.26
CA PRO A 358 23.93 0.67 1.12
C PRO A 358 23.36 0.04 2.40
N LEU A 359 24.12 -0.82 3.08
CA LEU A 359 23.67 -1.51 4.30
C LEU A 359 23.38 -0.53 5.44
N GLY A 360 24.10 0.60 5.50
CA GLY A 360 23.77 1.68 6.43
C GLY A 360 22.38 2.22 6.16
N VAL A 361 22.04 2.51 4.90
CA VAL A 361 20.69 2.98 4.53
C VAL A 361 19.62 1.91 4.80
N LEU A 362 19.85 0.65 4.39
CA LEU A 362 18.91 -0.45 4.61
C LEU A 362 18.67 -0.69 6.11
N SER A 363 19.73 -0.70 6.92
CA SER A 363 19.62 -0.86 8.37
C SER A 363 18.87 0.32 8.99
N ASN A 364 19.08 1.54 8.49
CA ASN A 364 18.29 2.70 8.93
C ASN A 364 16.81 2.53 8.68
N TRP A 365 16.48 2.13 7.45
CA TRP A 365 15.10 1.95 7.04
C TRP A 365 14.48 0.79 7.80
N ARG A 366 15.21 -0.31 8.04
CA ARG A 366 14.71 -1.45 8.83
C ARG A 366 14.42 -1.05 10.27
N LEU A 367 15.38 -0.39 10.93
CA LEU A 367 15.19 0.12 12.28
C LEU A 367 14.04 1.11 12.34
N TYR A 368 13.90 1.95 11.31
CA TYR A 368 12.78 2.88 11.24
C TYR A 368 11.45 2.21 10.96
N THR A 369 11.35 1.21 10.09
CA THR A 369 10.10 0.46 9.86
C THR A 369 9.72 -0.37 11.07
N MET A 370 10.69 -0.90 11.82
CA MET A 370 10.46 -1.59 13.10
C MET A 370 10.10 -0.61 14.21
N HIS A 371 10.74 0.56 14.26
CA HIS A 371 10.41 1.62 15.20
C HIS A 371 9.05 2.24 14.86
N VAL A 372 8.71 2.48 13.61
CA VAL A 372 7.36 2.91 13.20
C VAL A 372 6.37 1.79 13.52
N GLY A 373 6.69 0.53 13.20
CA GLY A 373 5.83 -0.61 13.53
C GLY A 373 5.68 -0.90 15.03
N GLY A 374 6.61 -0.43 15.88
CA GLY A 374 6.61 -0.66 17.33
C GLY A 374 6.37 0.59 18.20
N ALA A 375 6.56 1.79 17.67
CA ALA A 375 6.34 3.09 18.31
C ALA A 375 5.11 3.82 17.77
N PHE A 376 4.49 3.35 16.68
CA PHE A 376 3.07 3.59 16.48
C PHE A 376 2.30 2.76 17.51
N VAL A 377 1.91 3.41 18.61
CA VAL A 377 0.49 3.35 18.97
C VAL A 377 -0.23 3.96 17.77
N PRO A 378 -1.34 3.40 17.25
CA PRO A 378 -2.06 4.13 16.20
C PRO A 378 -2.38 5.53 16.76
N GLU A 379 -1.86 6.55 16.09
CA GLU A 379 -2.14 7.99 16.28
C GLU A 379 -1.90 8.58 17.70
N ALA A 380 -0.84 9.40 17.86
CA ALA A 380 -0.69 10.32 18.99
C ALA A 380 -0.24 11.72 18.53
N LEU A 381 -1.15 12.47 17.94
CA LEU A 381 -0.98 13.85 17.48
C LEU A 381 -1.38 14.98 18.51
N VAL A 382 -1.82 14.64 19.74
CA VAL A 382 -2.52 15.50 20.74
C VAL A 382 -1.91 15.23 22.08
N VAL A 383 -1.49 16.33 22.66
CA VAL A 383 -0.89 16.37 23.97
C VAL A 383 -1.82 17.18 24.86
N TRP A 384 -2.12 16.67 26.05
CA TRP A 384 -2.76 17.46 27.09
C TRP A 384 -1.74 18.40 27.70
N ASP A 385 -2.08 19.68 27.81
CA ASP A 385 -1.32 20.67 28.56
C ASP A 385 -1.25 20.22 30.05
N PRO A 386 -0.28 20.71 30.83
CA PRO A 386 -0.08 20.28 32.22
C PRO A 386 -1.27 20.55 33.15
N ASP A 387 -2.20 21.42 32.74
CA ASP A 387 -3.44 21.68 33.45
C ASP A 387 -4.46 20.54 33.33
N GLY A 388 -4.28 19.63 32.37
CA GLY A 388 -5.20 18.53 32.08
C GLY A 388 -6.54 18.97 31.46
N GLU A 389 -6.69 20.25 31.15
CA GLU A 389 -7.94 20.85 30.66
C GLU A 389 -7.83 21.34 29.22
N THR A 390 -6.61 21.54 28.73
CA THR A 390 -6.35 22.00 27.37
C THR A 390 -5.60 20.95 26.58
N LEU A 391 -6.04 20.69 25.34
CA LEU A 391 -5.41 19.79 24.40
C LEU A 391 -4.73 20.62 23.30
N THR A 392 -3.53 20.21 22.92
CA THR A 392 -2.71 20.89 21.92
C THR A 392 -2.46 19.93 20.76
N TYR A 393 -2.91 20.31 19.56
CA TYR A 393 -2.64 19.65 18.29
C TYR A 393 -1.94 20.64 17.36
N GLY A 394 -0.67 20.40 17.00
CA GLY A 394 0.06 21.29 16.09
C GLY A 394 0.10 22.72 16.62
N ASP A 395 -0.40 23.69 15.84
CA ASP A 395 -0.50 25.10 16.24
C ASP A 395 -1.85 25.45 16.90
N LEU A 396 -2.75 24.47 17.06
CA LEU A 396 -4.00 24.69 17.77
C LEU A 396 -3.98 24.24 19.21
N ARG A 397 -4.65 25.08 20.00
CA ARG A 397 -4.85 24.91 21.42
C ARG A 397 -6.34 24.99 21.69
N TYR A 398 -6.85 24.00 22.41
CA TYR A 398 -8.27 23.74 22.45
C TYR A 398 -8.67 23.15 23.78
N SER A 399 -9.64 23.75 24.46
CA SER A 399 -10.01 23.27 25.79
C SER A 399 -10.96 22.08 25.70
N ARG A 400 -11.03 21.33 26.80
CA ARG A 400 -12.04 20.30 27.01
C ARG A 400 -13.47 20.85 26.87
N GLN A 401 -13.69 22.10 27.29
CA GLN A 401 -15.00 22.74 27.16
C GLN A 401 -15.33 23.05 25.70
N ASP A 402 -14.35 23.53 24.92
CA ASP A 402 -14.54 23.76 23.49
C ASP A 402 -14.91 22.46 22.76
N LEU A 403 -14.27 21.34 23.10
CA LEU A 403 -14.59 20.01 22.58
C LEU A 403 -16.04 19.60 22.87
N VAL A 404 -16.46 19.77 24.13
CA VAL A 404 -17.83 19.47 24.53
C VAL A 404 -18.82 20.36 23.76
N ASP A 405 -18.52 21.65 23.62
CA ASP A 405 -19.40 22.59 22.96
C ASP A 405 -19.49 22.34 21.44
N GLU A 406 -18.39 21.98 20.77
CA GLU A 406 -18.40 21.62 19.36
C GLU A 406 -19.13 20.31 19.10
N VAL A 407 -18.94 19.28 19.93
CA VAL A 407 -19.70 18.02 19.82
C VAL A 407 -21.18 18.26 20.06
N LEU A 408 -21.54 19.05 21.06
CA LEU A 408 -22.93 19.40 21.31
C LEU A 408 -23.53 20.24 20.17
N LEU A 409 -22.76 21.15 19.57
CA LEU A 409 -23.17 21.93 18.41
C LEU A 409 -23.41 21.02 17.20
N ALA A 410 -22.49 20.09 16.92
CA ALA A 410 -22.65 19.11 15.84
C ALA A 410 -23.86 18.21 16.06
N ILE A 411 -24.07 17.69 17.28
CA ILE A 411 -25.25 16.88 17.62
C ILE A 411 -26.54 17.68 17.47
N ARG A 412 -26.56 18.94 17.91
CA ARG A 412 -27.74 19.81 17.74
C ARG A 412 -28.03 20.08 16.27
N GLN A 413 -27.00 20.39 15.49
CA GLN A 413 -27.13 20.66 14.06
C GLN A 413 -27.56 19.40 13.30
N MET A 414 -26.97 18.25 13.60
CA MET A 414 -27.38 16.94 13.07
C MET A 414 -28.84 16.65 13.40
N ARG A 415 -29.25 16.77 14.67
CA ARG A 415 -30.64 16.56 15.08
C ARG A 415 -31.59 17.51 14.37
N ARG A 416 -31.18 18.77 14.20
CA ARG A 416 -31.95 19.78 13.50
C ARG A 416 -32.16 19.37 12.03
N VAL A 417 -31.08 19.11 11.29
CA VAL A 417 -31.16 18.72 9.87
C VAL A 417 -31.93 17.41 9.71
N PHE A 418 -31.67 16.41 10.55
CA PHE A 418 -32.40 15.15 10.50
C PHE A 418 -33.89 15.33 10.74
N TYR A 419 -34.25 16.08 11.78
CA TYR A 419 -35.64 16.25 12.15
C TYR A 419 -36.37 17.21 11.19
N GLU A 420 -35.85 18.41 10.99
CA GLU A 420 -36.50 19.48 10.24
C GLU A 420 -36.40 19.27 8.72
N ASP A 421 -35.22 18.93 8.22
CA ASP A 421 -34.94 18.95 6.78
C ASP A 421 -35.14 17.57 6.12
N LEU A 422 -34.70 16.48 6.78
CA LEU A 422 -34.85 15.11 6.27
C LEU A 422 -36.19 14.47 6.68
N CYS A 423 -36.68 14.75 7.89
CA CYS A 423 -37.95 14.21 8.40
C CYS A 423 -39.10 15.22 8.40
N PHE A 424 -38.91 16.42 7.83
CA PHE A 424 -39.94 17.49 7.69
C PHE A 424 -40.59 17.95 8.99
N GLY A 425 -39.92 17.79 10.13
CA GLY A 425 -40.44 18.10 11.46
C GLY A 425 -41.65 17.24 11.85
N LEU A 426 -41.83 16.08 11.22
CA LEU A 426 -42.98 15.21 11.49
C LEU A 426 -42.96 14.67 12.93
N PRO A 427 -44.11 14.59 13.62
CA PRO A 427 -44.17 14.01 14.96
C PRO A 427 -44.02 12.48 14.90
N ASP A 428 -43.76 11.87 16.07
CA ASP A 428 -43.71 10.42 16.25
C ASP A 428 -42.65 9.71 15.39
N LEU A 429 -41.41 10.22 15.42
CA LEU A 429 -40.29 9.55 14.76
C LEU A 429 -40.11 8.14 15.32
N PRO A 430 -39.93 7.13 14.46
CA PRO A 430 -39.66 5.78 14.92
C PRO A 430 -38.35 5.74 15.71
N VAL A 431 -38.41 5.13 16.89
CA VAL A 431 -37.24 4.95 17.75
C VAL A 431 -36.74 3.52 17.58
N ILE A 432 -35.51 3.37 17.10
CA ILE A 432 -34.85 2.07 17.03
C ILE A 432 -34.13 1.84 18.37
N PRO A 433 -34.42 0.74 19.09
CA PRO A 433 -33.70 0.42 20.31
C PRO A 433 -32.32 -0.13 19.95
N VAL A 434 -31.35 0.78 19.74
CA VAL A 434 -30.00 0.45 19.25
C VAL A 434 -29.30 -0.63 20.09
N ARG A 435 -29.61 -0.70 21.40
CA ARG A 435 -29.03 -1.70 22.32
C ARG A 435 -29.52 -3.13 22.07
N ASP A 436 -30.67 -3.28 21.43
CA ASP A 436 -31.33 -4.57 21.21
C ASP A 436 -31.12 -5.08 19.77
N LEU A 437 -30.39 -4.32 18.94
CA LEU A 437 -29.99 -4.75 17.60
C LEU A 437 -28.97 -5.89 17.70
N GLN A 438 -29.20 -6.93 16.92
CA GLN A 438 -28.32 -8.09 16.82
C GLN A 438 -27.45 -8.00 15.55
N ASP A 439 -26.25 -8.55 15.60
CA ASP A 439 -25.36 -8.65 14.44
C ASP A 439 -24.75 -10.07 14.40
N ASP A 440 -24.30 -10.50 13.22
CA ASP A 440 -23.58 -11.75 13.03
C ASP A 440 -22.18 -11.51 12.48
N TRP A 441 -21.26 -11.26 13.40
CA TRP A 441 -19.84 -11.04 13.12
C TRP A 441 -19.14 -12.24 12.47
N ALA A 442 -19.78 -13.43 12.46
CA ALA A 442 -19.23 -14.62 11.81
C ALA A 442 -19.60 -14.72 10.32
N THR A 443 -20.54 -13.89 9.84
CA THR A 443 -20.96 -13.88 8.44
C THR A 443 -19.95 -13.13 7.57
N ASN A 444 -19.33 -13.83 6.62
CA ASN A 444 -18.38 -13.28 5.63
C ASN A 444 -19.05 -12.86 4.31
N GLN A 445 -20.36 -12.63 4.32
CA GLN A 445 -21.08 -12.14 3.15
C GLN A 445 -20.78 -10.65 2.95
N ALA A 446 -20.22 -10.28 1.79
CA ALA A 446 -20.05 -8.88 1.42
C ALA A 446 -21.41 -8.15 1.46
N GLY A 447 -21.41 -6.96 2.06
CA GLY A 447 -22.64 -6.18 2.29
C GLY A 447 -23.47 -6.59 3.53
N TYR A 448 -23.07 -7.59 4.31
CA TYR A 448 -23.77 -7.97 5.54
C TYR A 448 -23.55 -6.97 6.69
N SER A 449 -24.61 -6.64 7.44
CA SER A 449 -24.57 -5.83 8.67
C SER A 449 -25.84 -6.02 9.52
N PHE A 450 -25.89 -5.48 10.74
CA PHE A 450 -27.12 -5.41 11.54
C PHE A 450 -28.35 -4.82 10.81
N LEU A 451 -28.17 -4.07 9.71
CA LEU A 451 -29.28 -3.55 8.89
C LEU A 451 -29.99 -4.65 8.09
N ASN A 452 -29.29 -5.72 7.72
CA ASN A 452 -29.85 -6.84 6.95
C ASN A 452 -29.90 -8.17 7.75
N ASP A 453 -29.55 -8.15 9.03
CA ASP A 453 -29.78 -9.27 9.94
C ASP A 453 -31.29 -9.53 10.13
N ALA A 454 -31.73 -10.74 9.77
CA ALA A 454 -33.13 -11.16 9.87
C ALA A 454 -33.70 -11.02 11.29
N ARG A 455 -32.87 -11.10 12.33
CA ARG A 455 -33.26 -10.96 13.75
C ARG A 455 -33.69 -9.52 14.09
N ASN A 456 -33.27 -8.54 13.29
CA ASN A 456 -33.65 -7.14 13.45
C ASN A 456 -34.84 -6.71 12.58
N SER A 457 -35.39 -7.61 11.76
CA SER A 457 -36.45 -7.32 10.80
C SER A 457 -37.66 -6.58 11.41
N ALA A 458 -38.04 -6.92 12.64
CA ALA A 458 -39.16 -6.27 13.34
C ALA A 458 -38.95 -4.76 13.58
N TYR A 459 -37.70 -4.31 13.73
CA TYR A 459 -37.39 -2.88 13.91
C TYR A 459 -37.30 -2.15 12.57
N HIS A 460 -36.74 -2.80 11.54
CA HIS A 460 -36.56 -2.21 10.21
C HIS A 460 -37.87 -2.08 9.45
N GLU A 461 -38.75 -3.09 9.49
CA GLU A 461 -40.02 -3.06 8.75
C GLU A 461 -40.96 -1.93 9.20
N VAL A 462 -40.91 -1.54 10.48
CA VAL A 462 -41.71 -0.42 11.03
C VAL A 462 -41.18 0.94 10.55
N THR A 463 -39.88 1.06 10.30
CA THR A 463 -39.23 2.33 9.93
C THR A 463 -39.11 2.54 8.41
N LYS A 464 -38.96 1.45 7.65
CA LYS A 464 -38.66 1.41 6.21
C LYS A 464 -39.60 2.22 5.32
N HIS A 465 -40.88 2.30 5.67
CA HIS A 465 -41.89 3.03 4.90
C HIS A 465 -42.48 4.23 5.64
N TRP A 466 -42.01 4.51 6.86
CA TRP A 466 -42.62 5.52 7.72
C TRP A 466 -42.64 6.91 7.06
N LEU A 467 -41.49 7.38 6.57
CA LEU A 467 -41.36 8.72 6.01
C LEU A 467 -42.19 8.89 4.74
N LEU A 468 -42.07 7.95 3.78
CA LEU A 468 -42.87 7.94 2.54
C LEU A 468 -44.38 7.84 2.83
N THR A 469 -44.77 7.07 3.84
CA THR A 469 -46.18 6.97 4.27
C THR A 469 -46.68 8.31 4.80
N ARG A 470 -45.89 9.03 5.59
CA ARG A 470 -46.28 10.35 6.11
C ARG A 470 -46.33 11.42 5.02
N ILE A 471 -45.33 11.46 4.12
CA ILE A 471 -45.31 12.39 2.98
C ILE A 471 -46.55 12.20 2.11
N THR A 472 -46.94 10.96 1.83
CA THR A 472 -48.06 10.67 0.92
C THR A 472 -49.43 10.90 1.56
N GLN A 473 -49.53 10.81 2.89
CA GLN A 473 -50.74 11.09 3.66
C GLN A 473 -50.97 12.58 3.92
N ASP A 474 -49.92 13.41 3.89
CA ASP A 474 -50.02 14.87 4.04
C ASP A 474 -50.06 15.54 2.64
N PRO A 475 -51.20 16.13 2.22
CA PRO A 475 -51.33 16.76 0.90
C PRO A 475 -50.27 17.83 0.63
N ARG A 476 -49.82 18.56 1.66
CA ARG A 476 -48.82 19.62 1.51
C ARG A 476 -47.43 19.05 1.21
N LEU A 477 -47.00 18.03 1.96
CA LEU A 477 -45.70 17.38 1.73
C LEU A 477 -45.70 16.61 0.41
N ARG A 478 -46.83 16.00 0.07
CA ARG A 478 -47.02 15.29 -1.18
C ARG A 478 -46.80 16.16 -2.42
N ASP A 479 -47.40 17.35 -2.46
CA ASP A 479 -47.27 18.30 -3.57
C ASP A 479 -45.90 19.01 -3.58
N LEU A 480 -45.22 19.03 -2.43
CA LEU A 480 -43.83 19.49 -2.30
C LEU A 480 -42.84 18.48 -2.87
N VAL A 481 -43.05 17.19 -2.64
CA VAL A 481 -42.12 16.11 -3.02
C VAL A 481 -42.36 15.62 -4.45
N PHE A 482 -43.62 15.51 -4.87
CA PHE A 482 -43.99 14.86 -6.12
C PHE A 482 -44.74 15.78 -7.09
N HIS A 483 -44.63 15.49 -8.38
CA HIS A 483 -45.58 15.99 -9.38
C HIS A 483 -46.88 15.18 -9.29
N THR A 484 -47.98 15.85 -8.93
CA THR A 484 -49.28 15.21 -8.67
C THR A 484 -50.33 15.50 -9.74
N GLU A 485 -49.99 16.30 -10.76
CA GLU A 485 -50.91 16.68 -11.83
C GLU A 485 -50.93 15.63 -12.95
N GLN A 486 -52.12 15.33 -13.49
CA GLN A 486 -52.33 14.22 -14.45
C GLN A 486 -51.44 14.25 -15.69
N HIS A 487 -51.02 15.44 -16.13
CA HIS A 487 -50.16 15.63 -17.29
C HIS A 487 -48.66 15.53 -16.98
N GLU A 488 -48.31 15.45 -15.70
CA GLU A 488 -46.93 15.33 -15.18
C GLU A 488 -46.67 13.92 -14.59
N LEU A 489 -47.62 13.01 -14.73
CA LEU A 489 -47.49 11.62 -14.30
C LEU A 489 -46.67 10.82 -15.32
N ASP A 490 -45.87 9.87 -14.83
CA ASP A 490 -45.14 8.97 -15.72
C ASP A 490 -46.09 8.03 -16.47
N GLU A 491 -45.63 7.35 -17.53
CA GLU A 491 -46.43 6.48 -18.41
C GLU A 491 -47.25 5.39 -17.68
N GLY A 492 -46.93 5.08 -16.42
CA GLY A 492 -47.65 4.17 -15.53
C GLY A 492 -48.57 4.81 -14.47
N GLY A 493 -48.81 6.13 -14.52
CA GLY A 493 -49.61 6.86 -13.53
C GLY A 493 -48.93 7.07 -12.17
N GLY A 494 -47.61 6.87 -12.11
CA GLY A 494 -46.80 7.09 -10.92
C GLY A 494 -46.43 8.56 -10.76
N TRP A 495 -46.25 9.00 -9.52
CA TRP A 495 -45.90 10.39 -9.21
C TRP A 495 -44.36 10.54 -9.19
N PRO A 496 -43.74 11.26 -10.13
CA PRO A 496 -42.29 11.47 -10.12
C PRO A 496 -41.88 12.49 -9.05
N VAL A 497 -40.68 12.33 -8.50
CA VAL A 497 -40.10 13.28 -7.54
C VAL A 497 -39.73 14.56 -8.29
N ARG A 498 -40.08 15.72 -7.75
CA ARG A 498 -39.73 16.99 -8.37
C ARG A 498 -38.22 17.22 -8.32
N SER A 499 -37.63 17.70 -9.40
CA SER A 499 -36.18 17.87 -9.50
C SER A 499 -35.61 18.93 -8.57
N ASP A 500 -36.37 20.00 -8.33
CA ASP A 500 -36.04 21.08 -7.39
C ASP A 500 -35.98 20.55 -5.95
N PHE A 501 -36.99 19.76 -5.56
CA PHE A 501 -37.06 19.10 -4.27
C PHE A 501 -35.92 18.07 -4.11
N ALA A 502 -35.68 17.21 -5.09
CA ALA A 502 -34.63 16.20 -5.03
C ALA A 502 -33.23 16.82 -4.82
N GLN A 503 -32.95 17.94 -5.48
CA GLN A 503 -31.69 18.66 -5.32
C GLN A 503 -31.55 19.26 -3.92
N GLN A 504 -32.61 19.87 -3.39
CA GLN A 504 -32.60 20.43 -2.03
C GLN A 504 -32.47 19.33 -0.96
N TYR A 505 -33.16 18.22 -1.14
CA TYR A 505 -33.09 17.08 -0.24
C TYR A 505 -31.70 16.44 -0.25
N ALA A 506 -31.04 16.35 -1.40
CA ALA A 506 -29.65 15.89 -1.50
C ALA A 506 -28.67 16.81 -0.76
N VAL A 507 -28.87 18.14 -0.81
CA VAL A 507 -28.08 19.10 -0.03
C VAL A 507 -28.28 18.90 1.47
N ALA A 508 -29.52 18.65 1.92
CA ALA A 508 -29.80 18.35 3.32
C ALA A 508 -29.20 17.01 3.78
N ASP A 509 -29.20 15.99 2.91
CA ASP A 509 -28.58 14.69 3.18
C ASP A 509 -27.05 14.82 3.34
N GLU A 510 -26.39 15.55 2.45
CA GLU A 510 -24.96 15.85 2.58
C GLU A 510 -24.66 16.68 3.84
N ALA A 511 -25.46 17.71 4.14
CA ALA A 511 -25.31 18.50 5.37
C ALA A 511 -25.50 17.66 6.65
N PHE A 512 -26.38 16.66 6.63
CA PHE A 512 -26.54 15.71 7.72
C PHE A 512 -25.30 14.80 7.86
N LYS A 513 -24.77 14.26 6.75
CA LYS A 513 -23.54 13.45 6.76
C LYS A 513 -22.32 14.24 7.24
N GLU A 514 -22.19 15.49 6.84
CA GLU A 514 -21.13 16.40 7.30
C GLU A 514 -21.20 16.70 8.79
N ALA A 515 -22.39 16.70 9.39
CA ALA A 515 -22.57 16.86 10.83
C ALA A 515 -22.30 15.57 11.63
N LEU A 516 -22.42 14.40 10.98
CA LEU A 516 -22.26 13.05 11.53
C LEU A 516 -20.81 12.57 11.62
N LEU A 517 -20.04 12.75 10.54
CA LEU A 517 -18.57 12.76 10.59
C LEU A 517 -18.14 13.84 11.54
#